data_AF-A0A914WRF8-F1
#
_entry.id   AF-A0A914WRF8-F1
#
_cell.length_a   1.000
_cell.length_b   1.000
_cell.length_c   1.000
_cell.angle_alpha   90.00
_cell.angle_beta   90.00
_cell.angle_gamma   90.00
#
_symmetry.space_group_name_H-M   'P 1'
#
loop_
_entity.id
_entity.type
_entity.pdbx_description
1 polymer ?
#
loop_
_entity_poly.entity_id
_entity_poly.type
_entity_poly.pdbx_seq_one_letter_code
_entity_poly.pdbx_strand_id
1 'polypeptide(L)'
;MNRLFVFLGLVILLQALALSSAQQSSVICTVCTGVIAFAEPYARAPINMQEADLQVLMHAYCNEQSGLQNLCKDMVDRFMHFIFGMFLQSSPPLPHAICLDIRACTS
;
A
#
# COMPACT_ATOMS: atom_id res chain seq x y z
N MET A 1 27.01 -27.62 -28.67
CA MET A 1 25.55 -27.49 -28.41
C MET A 1 25.20 -26.99 -26.99
N ASN A 2 26.17 -26.65 -26.12
CA ASN A 2 25.88 -26.32 -24.71
C ASN A 2 25.58 -24.83 -24.43
N ARG A 3 26.02 -23.90 -25.28
CA ARG A 3 25.90 -22.45 -25.02
C ARG A 3 24.49 -21.90 -25.24
N LEU A 4 23.76 -22.43 -26.22
CA LEU A 4 22.40 -21.98 -26.54
C LEU A 4 21.40 -22.28 -25.41
N PHE A 5 21.54 -23.44 -24.75
CA PHE A 5 20.73 -23.81 -23.59
C PHE A 5 21.00 -22.94 -22.36
N VAL A 6 22.26 -22.55 -22.13
CA VAL A 6 22.63 -21.65 -21.04
C VAL A 6 22.05 -20.25 -21.28
N PHE A 7 22.13 -19.73 -22.51
CA PHE A 7 21.53 -18.44 -22.86
C PHE A 7 20.00 -18.46 -22.71
N LEU A 8 19.34 -19.51 -23.20
CA LEU A 8 17.88 -19.66 -23.04
C LEU A 8 17.47 -19.76 -21.57
N GLY A 9 18.19 -20.54 -20.75
CA GLY A 9 17.92 -20.64 -19.31
C GLY A 9 18.11 -19.31 -18.56
N LEU A 10 19.12 -18.53 -18.93
CA LEU A 10 19.42 -17.24 -18.29
C LEU A 10 18.40 -16.16 -18.69
N VAL A 11 17.91 -16.17 -19.94
CA VAL A 11 16.83 -15.29 -20.40
C VAL A 11 15.50 -15.61 -19.71
N ILE A 12 15.16 -16.90 -19.56
CA ILE A 12 13.93 -17.33 -18.87
C ILE A 12 13.94 -16.92 -17.39
N LEU A 13 15.09 -17.05 -16.71
CA LEU A 13 15.27 -16.60 -15.31
C LEU A 13 15.12 -15.08 -15.15
N LEU A 14 15.67 -14.29 -16.08
CA LEU A 14 15.56 -12.82 -16.06
C LEU A 14 14.10 -12.34 -16.24
N GLN A 15 13.34 -12.98 -17.14
CA GLN A 15 11.95 -12.61 -17.39
C GLN A 15 11.05 -12.90 -16.18
N ALA A 16 11.28 -14.01 -15.45
CA ALA A 16 10.50 -14.36 -14.26
C ALA A 16 10.64 -13.32 -13.13
N LEU A 17 11.82 -12.73 -12.94
CA LEU A 17 12.08 -11.71 -11.93
C LEU A 17 11.25 -10.43 -12.15
N ALA A 18 11.16 -9.96 -13.40
CA ALA A 18 10.43 -8.72 -13.73
C ALA A 18 8.91 -8.84 -13.52
N LEU A 19 8.32 -10.02 -13.77
CA LEU A 19 6.89 -10.24 -13.50
C LEU A 19 6.60 -10.21 -11.99
N SER A 20 7.50 -10.76 -11.17
CA SER A 20 7.30 -10.83 -9.72
C SER A 20 7.31 -9.46 -9.04
N SER A 21 8.16 -8.54 -9.48
CA SER A 21 8.22 -7.18 -8.93
C SER A 21 7.00 -6.33 -9.30
N ALA A 22 6.51 -6.47 -10.54
CA ALA A 22 5.31 -5.73 -11.00
C ALA A 22 4.04 -6.24 -10.31
N GLN A 23 3.93 -7.56 -10.09
CA GLN A 23 2.84 -8.14 -9.32
C GLN A 23 2.88 -7.72 -7.85
N GLN A 24 4.08 -7.62 -7.27
CA GLN A 24 4.23 -7.20 -5.88
C GLN A 24 3.88 -5.72 -5.69
N SER A 25 4.27 -4.84 -6.64
CA SER A 25 3.92 -3.42 -6.56
C SER A 25 2.41 -3.18 -6.69
N SER A 26 1.69 -3.95 -7.51
CA SER A 26 0.23 -3.83 -7.66
C SER A 26 -0.52 -4.24 -6.40
N VAL A 27 -0.07 -5.29 -5.72
CA VAL A 27 -0.64 -5.74 -4.44
C VAL A 27 -0.41 -4.69 -3.35
N ILE A 28 0.83 -4.20 -3.19
CA ILE A 28 1.16 -3.18 -2.18
C ILE A 28 0.34 -1.90 -2.41
N CYS A 29 0.23 -1.46 -3.66
CA CYS A 29 -0.56 -0.29 -4.04
C CYS A 29 -2.06 -0.47 -3.71
N THR A 30 -2.60 -1.66 -3.98
CA THR A 30 -4.01 -1.98 -3.68
C THR A 30 -4.29 -1.96 -2.18
N VAL A 31 -3.40 -2.54 -1.36
CA VAL A 31 -3.53 -2.53 0.10
C VAL A 31 -3.45 -1.10 0.63
N CYS A 32 -2.51 -0.30 0.13
CA CYS A 32 -2.36 1.11 0.49
C CYS A 32 -3.62 1.92 0.18
N THR A 33 -4.07 1.87 -1.07
CA THR A 33 -5.23 2.66 -1.49
C THR A 33 -6.49 2.22 -0.76
N GLY A 34 -6.65 0.92 -0.51
CA GLY A 34 -7.78 0.36 0.23
C GLY A 34 -7.88 0.88 1.67
N VAL A 35 -6.80 0.79 2.45
CA VAL A 35 -6.83 1.21 3.87
C VAL A 35 -6.98 2.73 4.02
N ILE A 36 -6.39 3.51 3.12
CA ILE A 36 -6.52 4.98 3.13
C ILE A 36 -7.94 5.40 2.73
N ALA A 37 -8.49 4.81 1.66
CA ALA A 37 -9.87 5.08 1.24
C ALA A 37 -10.88 4.69 2.32
N PHE A 38 -10.61 3.60 3.05
CA PHE A 38 -11.43 3.20 4.19
C PHE A 38 -11.38 4.23 5.34
N ALA A 39 -10.21 4.78 5.64
CA ALA A 39 -10.01 5.72 6.76
C ALA A 39 -10.57 7.13 6.49
N GLU A 40 -10.53 7.56 5.23
CA GLU A 40 -10.90 8.92 4.80
C GLU A 40 -12.25 9.44 5.35
N PRO A 41 -13.39 8.71 5.27
CA PRO A 41 -14.66 9.22 5.77
C PRO A 41 -14.67 9.44 7.30
N TYR A 42 -13.88 8.67 8.05
CA TYR A 42 -13.80 8.79 9.51
C TYR A 42 -12.90 9.96 9.92
N ALA A 43 -11.80 10.15 9.22
CA ALA A 43 -10.89 11.27 9.47
C ALA A 43 -11.53 12.63 9.13
N ARG A 44 -12.47 12.67 8.17
CA ARG A 44 -13.18 13.88 7.74
C ARG A 44 -14.50 14.12 8.46
N ALA A 45 -14.95 13.19 9.30
CA ALA A 45 -16.19 13.37 10.04
C ALA A 45 -16.07 14.59 10.98
N PRO A 46 -17.17 15.31 11.28
CA PRO A 46 -17.16 16.50 12.14
C PRO A 46 -16.79 16.22 13.62
N ILE A 47 -16.38 14.99 13.94
CA ILE A 47 -15.86 14.60 15.24
C ILE A 47 -14.35 14.86 15.28
N ASN A 48 -13.82 15.25 16.44
CA ASN A 48 -12.37 15.36 16.63
C ASN A 48 -11.73 13.96 16.69
N MET A 49 -11.63 13.31 15.54
CA MET A 49 -10.97 12.01 15.40
C MET A 49 -9.49 12.16 15.78
N GLN A 50 -9.00 11.40 16.76
CA GLN A 50 -7.58 11.40 17.10
C GLN A 50 -6.81 10.42 16.21
N GLU A 51 -5.51 10.66 16.03
CA GLU A 51 -4.63 9.79 15.23
C GLU A 51 -4.66 8.34 15.71
N ALA A 52 -4.58 8.13 17.03
CA ALA A 52 -4.61 6.79 17.63
C ALA A 52 -5.95 6.06 17.39
N ASP A 53 -7.08 6.78 17.47
CA ASP A 53 -8.40 6.21 17.22
C ASP A 53 -8.54 5.80 15.74
N LEU A 54 -7.99 6.61 14.82
CA LEU A 54 -7.99 6.30 13.39
C LEU A 54 -7.07 5.11 13.08
N GLN A 55 -5.92 5.01 13.75
CA GLN A 55 -5.01 3.87 13.61
C GLN A 55 -5.68 2.56 14.00
N VAL A 56 -6.42 2.54 15.12
CA VAL A 56 -7.19 1.36 15.56
C VAL A 56 -8.22 0.96 14.51
N LEU A 57 -8.92 1.93 13.90
CA LEU A 57 -9.90 1.68 12.86
C LEU A 57 -9.24 1.11 11.59
N MET A 58 -8.10 1.67 11.17
CA MET A 58 -7.32 1.18 10.04
C MET A 58 -6.78 -0.25 10.29
N HIS A 59 -6.34 -0.55 11.51
CA HIS A 59 -5.95 -1.90 11.91
C HIS A 59 -7.12 -2.89 11.87
N ALA A 60 -8.33 -2.47 12.26
CA ALA A 60 -9.52 -3.29 12.14
C ALA A 60 -9.81 -3.63 10.67
N TYR A 61 -9.70 -2.66 9.76
CA TYR A 61 -9.77 -2.93 8.32
C TYR A 61 -8.70 -3.91 7.85
N CYS A 62 -7.45 -3.74 8.31
CA CYS A 62 -6.36 -4.64 7.98
C CYS A 62 -6.61 -6.07 8.47
N ASN A 63 -7.33 -6.26 9.59
CA ASN A 63 -7.63 -7.59 10.10
C ASN A 63 -8.47 -8.43 9.15
N GLU A 64 -9.36 -7.78 8.40
CA GLU A 64 -10.24 -8.42 7.42
C GLU A 64 -9.52 -8.76 6.10
N GLN A 65 -8.28 -8.29 5.91
CA GLN A 65 -7.50 -8.55 4.69
C GLN A 65 -6.77 -9.90 4.79
N SER A 66 -7.44 -10.97 4.34
CA SER A 66 -6.87 -12.32 4.32
C SER A 66 -5.57 -12.38 3.51
N GLY A 67 -4.51 -12.90 4.12
CA GLY A 67 -3.17 -13.02 3.51
C GLY A 67 -2.36 -11.72 3.41
N LEU A 68 -2.97 -10.55 3.66
CA LEU A 68 -2.33 -9.23 3.54
C LEU A 68 -2.36 -8.43 4.85
N GLN A 69 -2.89 -9.01 5.93
CA GLN A 69 -3.07 -8.36 7.24
C GLN A 69 -1.78 -7.69 7.75
N ASN A 70 -0.66 -8.39 7.77
CA ASN A 70 0.60 -7.84 8.28
C ASN A 70 1.13 -6.73 7.39
N LEU A 71 1.10 -6.91 6.07
CA LEU A 71 1.49 -5.86 5.11
C LEU A 71 0.66 -4.59 5.30
N CYS A 72 -0.64 -4.74 5.50
CA CYS A 72 -1.55 -3.63 5.76
C CYS A 72 -1.19 -2.92 7.07
N LYS A 73 -1.05 -3.68 8.18
CA LYS A 73 -0.70 -3.12 9.50
C LYS A 73 0.65 -2.43 9.50
N ASP A 74 1.68 -3.04 8.91
CA ASP A 74 3.03 -2.48 8.84
C ASP A 74 3.04 -1.12 8.13
N MET A 75 2.22 -0.98 7.10
CA MET A 75 2.07 0.28 6.38
C MET A 75 1.31 1.32 7.21
N VAL A 76 0.22 0.93 7.87
CA VAL A 76 -0.48 1.81 8.82
C VAL A 76 0.51 2.29 9.88
N ASP A 77 1.22 1.39 10.55
CA ASP A 77 2.14 1.71 11.65
C ASP A 77 3.29 2.63 11.21
N ARG A 78 3.82 2.40 10.01
CA ARG A 78 4.93 3.19 9.48
C ARG A 78 4.52 4.58 9.03
N PHE A 79 3.31 4.72 8.46
CA PHE A 79 2.89 5.94 7.78
C PHE A 79 1.71 6.64 8.43
N MET A 80 1.22 6.18 9.59
CA MET A 80 0.04 6.72 10.27
C MET A 80 0.12 8.23 10.43
N HIS A 81 1.24 8.73 10.94
CA HIS A 81 1.43 10.16 11.19
C HIS A 81 1.33 10.99 9.90
N PHE A 82 1.94 10.49 8.82
CA PHE A 82 1.87 11.14 7.51
C PHE A 82 0.44 11.11 6.94
N ILE A 83 -0.21 9.95 6.96
CA ILE A 83 -1.57 9.76 6.44
C ILE A 83 -2.56 10.63 7.22
N PHE A 84 -2.45 10.67 8.54
CA PHE A 84 -3.29 11.51 9.39
C PHE A 84 -3.10 12.99 9.07
N GLY A 85 -1.86 13.45 8.93
CA GLY A 85 -1.55 14.81 8.50
C GLY A 85 -2.14 15.17 7.13
N MET A 86 -2.19 14.21 6.20
CA MET A 86 -2.84 14.40 4.89
C MET A 86 -4.35 14.61 5.02
N PHE A 87 -5.02 13.89 5.92
CA PHE A 87 -6.46 14.04 6.15
C PHE A 87 -6.87 15.37 6.79
N LEU A 88 -5.98 16.00 7.56
CA LEU A 88 -6.23 17.29 8.21
C LEU A 88 -6.13 18.49 7.25
N GLN A 89 -5.67 18.28 6.02
CA GLN A 89 -5.58 19.35 5.03
C GLN A 89 -6.97 19.79 4.58
N SER A 90 -7.12 21.06 4.19
CA SER A 90 -8.39 21.58 3.65
C SER A 90 -8.81 20.90 2.34
N SER A 91 -7.85 20.34 1.61
CA SER A 91 -8.06 19.52 0.42
C SER A 91 -7.16 18.28 0.48
N PRO A 92 -7.56 17.21 1.19
CA PRO A 92 -6.77 15.99 1.29
C PRO A 92 -6.60 15.35 -0.10
N PRO A 93 -5.40 14.85 -0.40
CA PRO A 93 -5.13 14.15 -1.66
C PRO A 93 -5.91 12.84 -1.76
N LEU A 94 -6.12 12.38 -2.99
CA LEU A 94 -6.74 11.08 -3.27
C LEU A 94 -5.90 9.94 -2.66
N PRO A 95 -6.51 8.81 -2.25
CA PRO A 95 -5.78 7.67 -1.69
C PRO A 95 -4.60 7.21 -2.54
N HIS A 96 -4.77 7.19 -3.87
CA HIS A 96 -3.71 6.83 -4.80
C HIS A 96 -2.52 7.80 -4.77
N ALA A 97 -2.77 9.11 -4.64
CA ALA A 97 -1.71 10.10 -4.54
C ALA A 97 -0.91 9.94 -3.24
N ILE A 98 -1.59 9.69 -2.11
CA ILE A 98 -0.90 9.40 -0.83
C ILE A 98 -0.03 8.15 -0.97
N CYS A 99 -0.53 7.12 -1.66
CA CYS A 99 0.21 5.89 -1.89
C CYS A 99 1.39 6.03 -2.86
N LEU A 100 1.34 6.98 -3.79
CA LEU A 100 2.50 7.36 -4.61
C LEU A 100 3.57 8.05 -3.75
N ASP A 101 3.18 8.95 -2.85
CA ASP A 101 4.11 9.70 -2.00
C ASP A 101 4.91 8.78 -1.06
N ILE A 102 4.28 7.74 -0.51
CA ILE A 102 4.95 6.75 0.34
C ILE A 102 5.61 5.61 -0.46
N ARG A 103 5.60 5.69 -1.80
CA ARG A 103 6.15 4.68 -2.73
C ARG A 103 5.51 3.29 -2.62
N ALA A 104 4.26 3.23 -2.15
CA ALA A 104 3.46 2.01 -2.18
C ALA A 104 2.89 1.76 -3.59
N CYS A 105 2.64 2.82 -4.35
CA CYS A 105 2.30 2.79 -5.78
C CYS A 105 3.45 3.37 -6.62
N THR A 106 3.52 2.99 -7.89
CA THR A 106 4.56 3.45 -8.84
C THR A 106 4.02 4.17 -10.06
N SER A 107 2.70 4.14 -10.29
CA SER A 107 2.03 4.70 -11.46
C SER A 107 0.53 4.87 -11.23
#